data_AF-A0A7S4IUN6-F1
#
_entry.id   AF-A0A7S4IUN6-F1
#
_cell.length_a   1.000
_cell.length_b   1.000
_cell.length_c   1.000
_cell.angle_alpha   90.00
_cell.angle_beta   90.00
_cell.angle_gamma   90.00
#
_symmetry.space_group_name_H-M   'P 1'
#
loop_
_entity.id
_entity.type
_entity.pdbx_description
1 polymer ?
#
loop_
_entity_poly.entity_id
_entity_poly.type
_entity_poly.pdbx_seq_one_letter_code
_entity_poly.pdbx_strand_id
1 'polypeptide(L)'
;RTYAQLWYFHIPFFILNVVIYEWFRQLAFDDPGYIEPTRTDMLRMVEDMKNGASLDRYCPTCWIHKPYRSKHCKHCNRCVIKMDHHCPFTGNCVGANNLRLFYIAHGGYVIAEL
;
A
#
# COMPACT_ATOMS: atom_id res chain seq x y z
N ARG A 1 33.99 29.78 -16.15
CA ARG A 1 32.56 29.65 -15.76
C ARG A 1 32.54 29.17 -14.33
N THR A 2 32.19 30.04 -13.39
CA THR A 2 32.30 29.79 -11.95
C THR A 2 31.19 28.83 -11.51
N TYR A 3 31.48 27.95 -10.54
CA TYR A 3 30.50 27.03 -9.93
C TYR A 3 29.20 27.73 -9.49
N ALA A 4 29.25 29.04 -9.22
CA ALA A 4 28.12 29.89 -8.89
C ALA A 4 27.02 29.97 -9.98
N GLN A 5 27.25 29.52 -11.22
CA GLN A 5 26.25 29.57 -12.29
C GLN A 5 25.38 28.30 -12.38
N LEU A 6 25.71 27.19 -11.73
CA LEU A 6 24.99 25.90 -11.90
C LEU A 6 23.70 25.77 -11.08
N TRP A 7 23.25 26.83 -10.41
CA TRP A 7 22.07 26.81 -9.54
C TRP A 7 20.78 26.36 -10.26
N TYR A 8 20.66 26.62 -11.56
CA TYR A 8 19.51 26.22 -12.35
C TYR A 8 19.40 24.70 -12.57
N PHE A 9 20.46 23.94 -12.31
CA PHE A 9 20.42 22.47 -12.25
C PHE A 9 20.23 21.97 -10.82
N HIS A 10 20.92 22.60 -9.85
CA HIS A 10 20.86 22.17 -8.46
C HIS A 10 19.49 22.39 -7.82
N ILE A 11 18.85 23.54 -8.07
CA ILE A 11 17.55 23.85 -7.46
C ILE A 11 16.46 22.85 -7.88
N PRO A 12 16.24 22.56 -9.18
CA PRO A 12 15.27 21.55 -9.60
C PRO A 12 15.58 20.16 -9.06
N PHE A 13 16.87 19.78 -9.01
CA PHE A 13 17.30 18.51 -8.43
C PHE A 13 16.90 18.38 -6.96
N PHE A 14 17.15 19.40 -6.15
CA PHE A 14 16.75 19.40 -4.74
C PHE A 14 15.23 19.38 -4.59
N ILE A 15 14.51 20.19 -5.39
CA ILE A 15 13.04 20.20 -5.37
C ILE A 15 12.48 18.82 -5.70
N LEU A 16 12.98 18.16 -6.75
CA LEU A 16 12.56 16.82 -7.14
C LEU A 16 12.77 15.81 -6.00
N ASN A 17 13.93 15.84 -5.35
CA ASN A 17 14.22 14.97 -4.21
C ASN A 17 13.30 15.23 -3.01
N VAL A 18 12.98 16.49 -2.70
CA VAL A 18 12.02 16.82 -1.65
C VAL A 18 10.62 16.29 -1.99
N VAL A 19 10.17 16.46 -3.24
CA VAL A 19 8.86 15.94 -3.69
C VAL A 19 8.80 14.42 -3.60
N ILE A 20 9.86 13.73 -4.04
CA ILE A 20 9.94 12.26 -3.95
C ILE A 20 9.89 11.82 -2.48
N TYR A 21 10.65 12.47 -1.60
CA TYR A 21 10.62 12.18 -0.16
C TYR A 21 9.22 12.33 0.43
N GLU A 22 8.51 13.42 0.11
CA GLU A 22 7.14 13.63 0.60
C GLU A 22 6.16 12.57 0.07
N TRP A 23 6.32 12.11 -1.18
CA TRP A 23 5.52 10.99 -1.69
C TRP A 23 5.81 9.68 -0.98
N PHE A 24 7.07 9.36 -0.66
CA PHE A 24 7.40 8.19 0.15
C PHE A 24 6.85 8.30 1.57
N ARG A 25 6.90 9.49 2.18
CA ARG A 25 6.24 9.79 3.46
C ARG A 25 4.74 9.52 3.36
N GLN A 26 4.09 10.04 2.33
CA GLN A 26 2.66 9.83 2.11
C GLN A 26 2.34 8.33 1.98
N LEU A 27 3.11 7.56 1.19
CA LEU A 27 2.94 6.11 1.07
C LEU A 27 3.06 5.35 2.39
N ALA A 28 3.91 5.84 3.30
CA ALA A 28 4.08 5.25 4.62
C ALA A 28 2.85 5.41 5.54
N PHE A 29 2.05 6.47 5.33
CA PHE A 29 0.91 6.79 6.20
C PHE A 29 -0.45 6.66 5.53
N ASP A 30 -0.51 6.58 4.20
CA ASP A 30 -1.75 6.39 3.45
C ASP A 30 -2.41 5.06 3.78
N ASP A 31 -3.75 5.04 3.73
CA ASP A 31 -4.50 3.79 3.77
C ASP A 31 -4.35 3.06 2.40
N PRO A 32 -3.71 1.88 2.34
CA PRO A 32 -3.60 1.09 1.12
C PRO A 32 -4.91 0.44 0.68
N GLY A 33 -5.97 0.55 1.50
CA GLY A 33 -7.25 -0.12 1.35
C GLY A 33 -7.42 -1.23 2.37
N TYR A 34 -7.18 -0.92 3.65
CA TYR A 34 -7.45 -1.83 4.76
C TYR A 34 -8.95 -2.17 4.83
N ILE A 35 -9.25 -3.43 5.09
CA ILE A 35 -10.61 -3.91 5.27
C ILE A 35 -10.88 -4.02 6.76
N GLU A 36 -11.87 -3.26 7.24
CA GLU A 36 -12.35 -3.39 8.61
C GLU A 36 -13.35 -4.55 8.72
N PRO A 37 -13.11 -5.51 9.63
CA PRO A 37 -14.03 -6.62 9.83
C PRO A 37 -15.30 -6.16 10.55
N THR A 38 -16.47 -6.53 10.03
CA THR A 38 -17.74 -6.23 10.68
C THR A 38 -18.30 -7.45 11.40
N ARG A 39 -19.19 -7.22 12.39
CA ARG A 39 -19.93 -8.31 13.03
C ARG A 39 -20.74 -9.14 12.03
N THR A 40 -21.27 -8.49 11.01
CA THR A 40 -22.01 -9.16 9.94
C THR A 40 -21.12 -10.10 9.12
N ASP A 41 -19.86 -9.75 8.89
CA ASP A 41 -18.92 -10.64 8.18
C ASP A 41 -18.62 -11.89 8.99
N MET A 42 -18.43 -11.74 10.30
CA MET A 42 -18.23 -12.87 11.21
C MET A 42 -19.45 -13.79 11.24
N LEU A 43 -20.64 -13.23 11.33
CA LEU A 43 -21.90 -14.01 11.32
C LEU A 43 -22.09 -14.74 10.00
N ARG A 44 -21.77 -14.09 8.87
CA ARG A 44 -21.82 -14.73 7.54
C ARG A 44 -20.87 -15.92 7.45
N MET A 45 -19.65 -15.80 7.97
CA MET A 45 -18.70 -16.90 7.99
C MET A 45 -19.21 -18.10 8.78
N VAL A 46 -19.81 -17.87 9.96
CA VAL A 46 -20.39 -18.92 10.80
C VAL A 46 -21.58 -19.59 10.10
N GLU A 47 -22.42 -18.81 9.44
CA GLU A 47 -23.58 -19.34 8.71
C GLU A 47 -23.15 -20.18 7.50
N ASP A 48 -22.20 -19.68 6.70
CA ASP A 48 -21.62 -20.41 5.58
C ASP A 48 -20.97 -21.72 6.04
N MET A 49 -20.26 -21.71 7.18
CA MET A 49 -19.67 -22.91 7.77
C MET A 49 -20.74 -23.94 8.16
N LYS A 50 -21.86 -23.52 8.78
CA LYS A 50 -22.98 -24.42 9.12
C LYS A 50 -23.63 -25.04 7.88
N ASN A 51 -23.69 -24.27 6.81
CA ASN A 51 -24.26 -24.70 5.53
C ASN A 51 -23.28 -25.54 4.68
N GLY A 52 -22.09 -25.87 5.22
CA GLY A 52 -21.10 -26.71 4.54
C GLY A 52 -20.37 -26.01 3.40
N ALA A 53 -20.37 -24.67 3.35
CA ALA A 53 -19.66 -23.92 2.32
C ALA A 53 -18.14 -23.98 2.53
N SER A 54 -17.38 -23.91 1.43
CA SER A 54 -15.91 -23.78 1.50
C SER A 54 -15.51 -22.45 2.15
N LEU A 55 -14.56 -22.54 3.09
CA LEU A 55 -13.99 -21.39 3.77
C LEU A 55 -12.72 -20.84 3.09
N ASP A 56 -12.35 -21.33 1.90
CA ASP A 56 -11.12 -20.94 1.20
C ASP A 56 -11.08 -19.45 0.86
N ARG A 57 -12.26 -18.84 0.68
CA ARG A 57 -12.42 -17.40 0.43
C ARG A 57 -12.52 -16.57 1.70
N TYR A 58 -12.42 -17.16 2.89
CA TYR A 58 -12.37 -16.41 4.13
C TYR A 58 -10.92 -16.13 4.56
N CYS A 59 -10.75 -15.06 5.34
CA CYS A 59 -9.55 -14.82 6.11
C CYS A 59 -9.78 -15.35 7.53
N PRO A 60 -9.03 -16.36 7.99
CA PRO A 60 -9.23 -16.92 9.33
C PRO A 60 -8.79 -15.96 10.44
N THR A 61 -7.87 -15.04 10.16
CA THR A 61 -7.39 -14.05 11.14
C THR A 61 -8.37 -12.90 11.33
N CYS A 62 -8.87 -12.36 10.21
CA CYS A 62 -9.75 -11.18 10.23
C CYS A 62 -11.24 -11.54 10.25
N TRP A 63 -11.60 -12.81 10.05
CA TRP A 63 -13.00 -13.29 10.02
C TRP A 63 -13.88 -12.58 8.99
N ILE A 64 -13.30 -12.31 7.83
CA ILE A 64 -14.00 -11.69 6.69
C ILE A 64 -13.99 -12.61 5.48
N HIS A 65 -15.04 -12.51 4.65
CA HIS A 65 -14.98 -13.04 3.29
C HIS A 65 -14.07 -12.14 2.46
N LYS A 66 -12.93 -12.66 2.00
CA LYS A 66 -11.91 -11.93 1.25
C LYS A 66 -12.53 -11.37 -0.03
N PRO A 67 -12.59 -10.03 -0.21
CA PRO A 67 -12.93 -9.45 -1.50
C PRO A 67 -11.96 -9.90 -2.60
N TYR A 68 -12.38 -9.77 -3.86
CA TYR A 68 -11.56 -10.18 -5.00
C TYR A 68 -10.16 -9.56 -4.96
N ARG A 69 -9.14 -10.41 -5.10
CA ARG A 69 -7.70 -10.07 -5.03
C ARG A 69 -7.22 -9.46 -3.70
N SER A 70 -8.00 -9.51 -2.63
CA SER A 70 -7.52 -9.13 -1.31
C SER A 70 -6.63 -10.22 -0.69
N LYS A 71 -5.69 -9.82 0.18
CA LYS A 71 -4.83 -10.73 0.93
C LYS A 71 -4.67 -10.21 2.36
N HIS A 72 -4.39 -11.12 3.29
CA HIS A 72 -4.04 -10.76 4.67
C HIS A 72 -2.53 -10.47 4.76
N CYS A 73 -2.17 -9.27 5.20
CA CYS A 73 -0.79 -8.93 5.50
C CYS A 73 -0.49 -9.27 6.96
N LYS A 74 0.44 -10.18 7.19
CA LYS A 74 0.87 -10.57 8.56
C LYS A 74 1.56 -9.42 9.30
N HIS A 75 2.30 -8.56 8.59
CA HIS A 75 3.01 -7.43 9.19
C HIS A 75 2.04 -6.34 9.68
N CYS A 76 1.04 -6.00 8.86
CA CYS A 76 0.02 -5.00 9.23
C CYS A 76 -1.13 -5.60 10.04
N ASN A 77 -1.19 -6.94 10.17
CA ASN A 77 -2.26 -7.73 10.79
C ASN A 77 -3.68 -7.35 10.28
N ARG A 78 -3.80 -7.07 8.98
CA ARG A 78 -5.04 -6.60 8.35
C ARG A 78 -5.14 -7.15 6.93
N CYS A 79 -6.37 -7.36 6.48
CA CYS A 79 -6.63 -7.62 5.07
C CYS A 79 -6.58 -6.31 4.26
N VAL A 80 -5.98 -6.37 3.08
CA VAL A 80 -5.83 -5.21 2.17
C VAL A 80 -6.46 -5.55 0.82
N ILE A 81 -7.27 -4.63 0.29
CA ILE A 81 -7.94 -4.77 -1.01
C ILE A 81 -6.90 -4.70 -2.12
N LYS A 82 -6.96 -5.63 -3.08
CA LYS A 82 -6.00 -5.74 -4.21
C LYS A 82 -4.55 -5.62 -3.72
N MET A 83 -4.22 -6.28 -2.61
CA MET A 83 -2.88 -6.22 -2.02
C MET A 83 -1.84 -6.71 -3.02
N ASP A 84 -0.87 -5.83 -3.29
CA ASP A 84 0.31 -6.17 -4.06
C ASP A 84 1.35 -6.79 -3.13
N HIS A 85 1.92 -6.00 -2.22
CA HIS A 85 2.92 -6.42 -1.23
C HIS A 85 2.91 -5.55 0.03
N HIS A 86 3.65 -5.99 1.06
CA HIS A 86 4.07 -5.13 2.17
C HIS A 86 5.45 -4.61 1.85
N CYS A 87 5.62 -3.29 1.81
CA CYS A 87 6.87 -2.66 1.41
C CYS A 87 7.71 -2.36 2.67
N PRO A 88 8.92 -2.97 2.82
CA PRO A 88 9.78 -2.67 3.96
C PRO A 88 10.27 -1.22 3.98
N PHE A 89 10.35 -0.56 2.82
CA PHE A 89 10.84 0.82 2.71
C PHE A 89 9.83 1.84 3.21
N THR A 90 8.54 1.63 2.94
CA THR A 90 7.48 2.51 3.46
C THR A 90 6.97 2.06 4.83
N GLY A 91 7.30 0.83 5.26
CA GLY A 91 6.74 0.23 6.47
C GLY A 91 5.23 -0.03 6.37
N ASN A 92 4.65 0.05 5.17
CA ASN A 92 3.22 -0.02 4.93
C ASN A 92 2.89 -0.95 3.76
N CYS A 93 1.64 -1.38 3.68
CA CYS A 93 1.16 -2.13 2.53
C CYS A 93 1.02 -1.26 1.29
N VAL A 94 1.14 -1.90 0.13
CA VAL A 94 0.79 -1.33 -1.17
C VAL A 94 -0.42 -2.09 -1.69
N GLY A 95 -1.50 -1.37 -1.95
CA GLY A 95 -2.80 -1.93 -2.29
C GLY A 95 -3.60 -1.02 -3.22
N ALA A 96 -4.90 -1.26 -3.31
CA ALA A 96 -5.79 -0.58 -4.24
C ALA A 96 -5.68 0.95 -4.22
N ASN A 97 -5.50 1.54 -3.04
CA ASN A 97 -5.63 2.98 -2.83
C ASN A 97 -4.31 3.75 -3.00
N ASN A 98 -3.16 3.09 -2.86
CA ASN A 98 -1.84 3.75 -2.92
C ASN A 98 -0.89 3.19 -4.00
N LEU A 99 -1.30 2.17 -4.76
CA LEU A 99 -0.48 1.57 -5.82
C LEU A 99 -0.02 2.57 -6.90
N ARG A 100 -0.86 3.53 -7.27
CA ARG A 100 -0.49 4.55 -8.28
C ARG A 100 0.62 5.46 -7.76
N LEU A 101 0.46 5.97 -6.55
CA LEU A 101 1.47 6.83 -5.92
C LEU A 101 2.77 6.06 -5.71
N PHE A 102 2.70 4.77 -5.38
CA PHE A 102 3.87 3.90 -5.27
C PHE A 102 4.71 3.89 -6.54
N TYR A 103 4.09 3.67 -7.70
CA TYR A 103 4.80 3.68 -8.98
C TYR A 103 5.36 5.06 -9.34
N ILE A 104 4.64 6.14 -9.04
CA ILE A 104 5.11 7.51 -9.30
C ILE A 104 6.33 7.84 -8.43
N ALA A 105 6.28 7.53 -7.14
CA ALA A 105 7.39 7.77 -6.21
C ALA A 105 8.63 6.94 -6.58
N HIS A 106 8.45 5.65 -6.89
CA HIS A 106 9.55 4.78 -7.30
C HIS A 106 10.14 5.19 -8.66
N GLY A 107 9.29 5.53 -9.63
CA GLY A 107 9.75 6.00 -10.94
C GLY A 107 10.49 7.33 -10.85
N GLY A 108 9.99 8.27 -10.04
CA GLY A 108 10.65 9.54 -9.78
C GLY A 108 12.02 9.36 -9.12
N TYR A 109 12.12 8.46 -8.14
CA TYR A 109 13.40 8.10 -7.51
C TYR A 109 14.41 7.53 -8.52
N VAL A 110 13.99 6.58 -9.36
CA VAL A 110 14.89 6.00 -10.38
C VAL A 110 15.39 7.07 -11.35
N ILE A 111 14.53 8.01 -11.77
CA ILE A 111 14.93 9.10 -12.68
C ILE A 111 15.88 10.09 -11.99
N ALA A 112 15.69 10.38 -10.70
CA ALA A 112 16.55 11.30 -9.95
C ALA A 112 17.98 10.78 -9.76
N GLU A 113 18.19 9.47 -9.88
CA GLU A 113 19.48 8.78 -9.71
C GLU A 113 20.17 8.43 -11.05
N LEU A 114 19.55 8.73 -12.20
CA LEU A 114 20.12 8.56 -13.54
C LEU A 114 20.83 9.84 -14.03
#